data_AF-A0A928CCC7-F1
#
_entry.id   AF-A0A928CCC7-F1
#
_cell.length_a   1.000
_cell.length_b   1.000
_cell.length_c   1.000
_cell.angle_alpha   90.00
_cell.angle_beta   90.00
_cell.angle_gamma   90.00
#
_symmetry.space_group_name_H-M   'P 1'
#
loop_
_entity.id
_entity.type
_entity.pdbx_description
1 polymer ?
#
loop_
_entity_poly.entity_id
_entity_poly.type
_entity_poly.pdbx_seq_one_letter_code
_entity_poly.pdbx_strand_id
1 'polypeptide(L)'
;MKTSFKTIIVLLLFLISVLPSSAKTFTIEINKENSKDLHEIILRTKSMICDKDKIIIRFETGRYDFYPADALIREYYISNHDQDQPKKVGICIEDCNNLTIDGNNSDFIFHGQMLPVAIVNSSNVILKNFSIDFENPHIAQVEIIDNKGDDGITFRVEPWVRYRIGENGYFETYGEGWSYNQNTGIAFEKENRHIVYNTSDLWIDTKDVKEIDDRKLHAPNWKDPRLLPGTKVAMRTWKRPAPGIFLDNCHNTFINKVNVHYAEGMGLLAQRCSDIELRHFNVCLRDDNDLRYFTTQADATHFSQCKGLIRSEHGLYEAMMDDAINVHGIYLKVHERIDDYTIRCRYEHDQAWGFNWGDSGDSVSFIKSKTMEIIEHRNIIKTIIGQQVDDNGQRTPSTSGMKEFVISFEMPLPEELVTDIDFGIENLSWTPEVIFRHNIVRNNRARGALFSSPLKTICEKNIFDHTSGTAILLCGDCNGWYESGAVRNLMIRKNTFINALTNMFQFTNAVISIYPEIPDLERQTKFFHGGKKDAIIIERNHFITFDKPLLYAKSVDGLIFRKNKVTRNNDYIPFHWNQEEILLEKTQNILR
;
A
#
# COMPACT_ATOMS: atom_id res chain seq x y z
N MET A 1 7.60 -38.72 40.39
CA MET A 1 8.16 -37.56 41.13
C MET A 1 8.15 -36.37 40.18
N LYS A 2 7.14 -35.50 40.33
CA LYS A 2 6.99 -34.24 39.57
C LYS A 2 7.64 -33.15 40.40
N THR A 3 8.61 -32.44 39.86
CA THR A 3 9.10 -31.17 40.43
C THR A 3 8.77 -30.06 39.45
N SER A 4 7.77 -29.28 39.86
CA SER A 4 7.30 -28.05 39.23
C SER A 4 8.31 -26.93 39.47
N PHE A 5 8.85 -26.36 38.39
CA PHE A 5 9.49 -25.04 38.46
C PHE A 5 8.43 -24.00 38.09
N LYS A 6 7.87 -23.34 39.12
CA LYS A 6 7.13 -22.10 38.95
C LYS A 6 8.14 -20.97 38.82
N THR A 7 8.31 -20.44 37.62
CA THR A 7 9.01 -19.17 37.41
C THR A 7 8.16 -18.05 37.99
N ILE A 8 8.69 -17.37 39.00
CA ILE A 8 8.07 -16.19 39.61
C ILE A 8 8.42 -15.00 38.71
N ILE A 9 7.44 -14.48 37.96
CA ILE A 9 7.55 -13.19 37.29
C ILE A 9 7.48 -12.10 38.37
N VAL A 10 8.60 -11.43 38.62
CA VAL A 10 8.66 -10.28 39.53
C VAL A 10 8.20 -9.04 38.76
N LEU A 11 6.93 -8.66 38.95
CA LEU A 11 6.42 -7.34 38.55
C LEU A 11 6.86 -6.32 39.61
N LEU A 12 7.82 -5.45 39.31
CA LEU A 12 8.17 -4.33 40.21
C LEU A 12 7.13 -3.21 40.04
N LEU A 13 6.13 -3.17 40.93
CA LEU A 13 5.12 -2.12 41.05
C LEU A 13 5.50 -1.16 42.18
N PHE A 14 5.85 0.09 41.86
CA PHE A 14 5.88 1.17 42.86
C PHE A 14 4.47 1.78 43.01
N LEU A 15 3.83 1.54 44.15
CA LEU A 15 2.61 2.26 44.56
C LEU A 15 3.00 3.56 45.28
N ILE A 16 2.54 4.71 44.78
CA ILE A 16 2.57 5.99 45.50
C ILE A 16 1.14 6.52 45.65
N SER A 17 0.90 7.10 46.83
CA SER A 17 -0.31 7.61 47.45
C SER A 17 -1.21 8.52 46.59
N VAL A 18 -2.51 8.47 46.91
CA VAL A 18 -3.63 9.18 46.30
C VAL A 18 -3.49 10.71 46.40
N LEU A 19 -3.22 11.32 45.26
CA LEU A 19 -3.38 12.74 44.93
C LEU A 19 -4.11 12.80 43.57
N PRO A 20 -4.73 13.94 43.17
CA PRO A 20 -5.61 14.00 42.00
C PRO A 20 -4.92 13.37 40.79
N SER A 21 -5.51 12.27 40.30
CA SER A 21 -4.84 11.26 39.48
C SER A 21 -4.20 11.89 38.23
N SER A 22 -2.90 12.14 38.29
CA SER A 22 -2.06 12.43 37.12
C SER A 22 -2.02 11.19 36.24
N ALA A 23 -2.01 11.36 34.92
CA ALA A 23 -1.78 10.26 33.98
C ALA A 23 -0.53 9.47 34.39
N LYS A 24 -0.66 8.15 34.53
CA LYS A 24 0.45 7.25 34.88
C LYS A 24 1.08 6.72 33.58
N THR A 25 2.36 6.38 33.64
CA THR A 25 3.04 5.66 32.56
C THR A 25 3.36 4.24 33.04
N PHE A 26 2.87 3.25 32.32
CA PHE A 26 3.13 1.83 32.55
C PHE A 26 4.11 1.35 31.48
N THR A 27 5.27 0.85 31.91
CA THR A 27 6.24 0.25 31.00
C THR A 27 6.22 -1.26 31.15
N ILE A 28 6.02 -1.96 30.04
CA ILE A 28 6.07 -3.41 29.90
C ILE A 28 7.38 -3.72 29.20
N GLU A 29 8.31 -4.37 29.91
CA GLU A 29 9.58 -4.82 29.33
C GLU A 29 9.41 -6.23 28.75
N ILE A 30 9.70 -6.38 27.46
CA ILE A 30 9.59 -7.61 26.69
C ILE A 30 10.99 -8.11 26.35
N ASN A 31 11.32 -9.30 26.83
CA ASN A 31 12.56 -10.01 26.55
C ASN A 31 12.24 -11.36 25.90
N LYS A 32 13.28 -12.14 25.57
CA LYS A 32 13.10 -13.44 24.90
C LYS A 32 12.34 -14.47 25.73
N GLU A 33 12.33 -14.33 27.06
CA GLU A 33 11.67 -15.29 27.95
C GLU A 33 10.16 -15.06 27.99
N ASN A 34 9.72 -13.80 27.94
CA ASN A 34 8.30 -13.43 28.08
C ASN A 34 7.61 -13.02 26.77
N SER A 35 8.33 -12.95 25.64
CA SER A 35 7.75 -12.53 24.35
C SER A 35 6.64 -13.46 23.85
N LYS A 36 6.63 -14.73 24.26
CA LYS A 36 5.56 -15.68 23.94
C LYS A 36 4.24 -15.35 24.64
N ASP A 37 4.32 -14.66 25.78
CA ASP A 37 3.17 -14.26 26.59
C ASP A 37 2.75 -12.80 26.29
N LEU A 38 3.30 -12.18 25.23
CA LEU A 38 3.13 -10.77 24.90
C LEU A 38 1.67 -10.31 24.98
N HIS A 39 0.76 -10.98 24.28
CA HIS A 39 -0.66 -10.58 24.27
C HIS A 39 -1.32 -10.74 25.63
N GLU A 40 -0.98 -11.78 26.40
CA GLU A 40 -1.51 -11.95 27.75
C GLU A 40 -1.04 -10.82 28.67
N ILE A 41 0.23 -10.43 28.58
CA ILE A 41 0.81 -9.32 29.35
C ILE A 41 0.12 -8.00 28.98
N ILE A 42 -0.12 -7.75 27.70
CA ILE A 42 -0.83 -6.56 27.21
C ILE A 42 -2.26 -6.54 27.76
N LEU A 43 -3.01 -7.63 27.62
CA LEU A 43 -4.41 -7.73 28.09
C LEU A 43 -4.52 -7.49 29.60
N ARG A 44 -3.62 -8.09 30.38
CA ARG A 44 -3.56 -7.87 31.83
C ARG A 44 -3.20 -6.43 32.20
N THR A 45 -2.32 -5.78 31.43
CA THR A 45 -1.98 -4.38 31.67
C THR A 45 -3.17 -3.47 31.34
N LYS A 46 -3.83 -3.71 30.20
CA LYS A 46 -5.01 -2.95 29.78
C LYS A 46 -6.15 -2.98 30.80
N SER A 47 -6.35 -4.07 31.53
CA SER A 47 -7.40 -4.16 32.56
C SER A 47 -7.10 -3.35 33.84
N MET A 48 -5.88 -2.81 33.98
CA MET A 48 -5.43 -2.08 35.18
C MET A 48 -5.26 -0.58 34.97
N ILE A 49 -5.45 -0.08 33.74
CA ILE A 49 -5.22 1.32 33.38
C ILE A 49 -6.53 2.06 33.07
N CYS A 50 -6.48 3.39 33.07
CA CYS A 50 -7.55 4.24 32.56
C CYS A 50 -7.12 4.95 31.27
N ASP A 51 -8.08 5.52 30.53
CA ASP A 51 -7.86 6.06 29.17
C ASP A 51 -6.77 7.14 29.05
N LYS A 52 -6.49 7.86 30.14
CA LYS A 52 -5.45 8.91 30.18
C LYS A 52 -4.05 8.36 30.45
N ASP A 53 -3.93 7.11 30.87
CA ASP A 53 -2.64 6.50 31.17
C ASP A 53 -1.90 6.16 29.88
N LYS A 54 -0.56 6.14 29.95
CA LYS A 54 0.33 5.80 28.85
C LYS A 54 0.85 4.38 29.02
N ILE A 55 0.80 3.58 27.96
CA ILE A 55 1.44 2.26 27.91
C ILE A 55 2.69 2.35 27.03
N ILE A 56 3.81 1.84 27.54
CA ILE A 56 5.04 1.65 26.77
C ILE A 56 5.36 0.16 26.76
N ILE A 57 5.24 -0.49 25.61
CA ILE A 57 5.75 -1.83 25.37
C ILE A 57 7.18 -1.65 24.85
N ARG A 58 8.17 -1.96 25.68
CA ARG A 58 9.58 -1.84 25.32
C ARG A 58 10.18 -3.21 25.17
N PHE A 59 10.79 -3.47 24.03
CA PHE A 59 11.55 -4.69 23.80
C PHE A 59 13.01 -4.45 24.20
N GLU A 60 13.64 -5.44 24.84
CA GLU A 60 15.09 -5.51 24.92
C GLU A 60 15.66 -5.69 23.50
N THR A 61 16.83 -5.14 23.20
CA THR A 61 17.42 -5.28 21.86
C THR A 61 17.65 -6.76 21.54
N GLY A 62 17.07 -7.25 20.45
CA GLY A 62 17.30 -8.61 19.99
C GLY A 62 16.44 -9.01 18.81
N ARG A 63 16.56 -10.30 18.45
CA ARG A 63 15.66 -10.95 17.49
C ARG A 63 14.51 -11.63 18.24
N TYR A 64 13.29 -11.41 17.76
CA TYR A 64 12.06 -12.00 18.25
C TYR A 64 11.35 -12.71 17.10
N ASP A 65 11.05 -13.99 17.30
CA ASP A 65 10.43 -14.85 16.30
C ASP A 65 8.94 -15.07 16.64
N PHE A 66 8.06 -14.81 15.66
CA PHE A 66 6.61 -14.94 15.79
C PHE A 66 6.10 -16.05 14.85
N TYR A 67 5.30 -16.96 15.39
CA TYR A 67 4.83 -18.15 14.66
C TYR A 67 3.30 -18.18 14.52
N PRO A 68 2.78 -18.74 13.41
CA PRO A 68 1.34 -18.90 13.20
C PRO A 68 0.62 -19.71 14.28
N ALA A 69 1.32 -20.62 14.96
CA ALA A 69 0.77 -21.48 16.01
C ALA A 69 0.45 -20.72 17.30
N ASP A 70 1.16 -19.62 17.56
CA ASP A 70 1.03 -18.79 18.76
C ASP A 70 0.27 -17.48 18.47
N ALA A 71 -0.15 -17.28 17.22
CA ALA A 71 -0.76 -16.04 16.75
C ALA A 71 -2.19 -15.85 17.27
N LEU A 72 -2.57 -14.59 17.51
CA LEU A 72 -3.99 -14.27 17.67
C LEU A 72 -4.70 -14.40 16.33
N ILE A 73 -5.92 -14.94 16.36
CA ILE A 73 -6.78 -15.06 15.19
C ILE A 73 -7.77 -13.89 15.19
N ARG A 74 -7.86 -13.17 14.08
CA ARG A 74 -8.74 -12.01 13.91
C ARG A 74 -9.38 -12.00 12.54
N GLU A 75 -10.62 -11.55 12.48
CA GLU A 75 -11.29 -11.23 11.22
C GLU A 75 -11.03 -9.76 10.92
N TYR A 76 -10.15 -9.47 9.96
CA TYR A 76 -9.81 -8.11 9.56
C TYR A 76 -9.97 -7.97 8.06
N TYR A 77 -10.84 -7.06 7.68
CA TYR A 77 -11.02 -6.63 6.30
C TYR A 77 -10.06 -5.49 6.01
N ILE A 78 -9.12 -5.76 5.12
CA ILE A 78 -7.92 -4.95 4.90
C ILE A 78 -8.01 -4.38 3.49
N SER A 79 -8.16 -3.05 3.35
CA SER A 79 -8.25 -2.41 2.04
C SER A 79 -7.05 -2.78 1.15
N ASN A 80 -7.32 -2.98 -0.15
CA ASN A 80 -6.36 -3.28 -1.21
C ASN A 80 -5.54 -4.58 -0.98
N HIS A 81 -6.06 -5.47 -0.12
CA HIS A 81 -5.52 -6.79 0.18
C HIS A 81 -6.56 -7.89 -0.02
N ASP A 82 -6.08 -9.14 -0.04
CA ASP A 82 -6.94 -10.31 -0.11
C ASP A 82 -7.85 -10.37 1.12
N GLN A 83 -9.14 -10.64 0.89
CA GLN A 83 -10.17 -10.68 1.92
C GLN A 83 -10.35 -12.10 2.50
N ASP A 84 -9.30 -12.92 2.45
CA ASP A 84 -9.27 -14.22 3.11
C ASP A 84 -9.33 -14.04 4.63
N GLN A 85 -10.15 -14.84 5.29
CA GLN A 85 -10.35 -14.79 6.74
C GLN A 85 -10.19 -16.19 7.33
N PRO A 86 -9.74 -16.30 8.59
CA PRO A 86 -9.25 -15.22 9.45
C PRO A 86 -7.75 -14.93 9.27
N LYS A 87 -7.29 -13.76 9.72
CA LYS A 87 -5.87 -13.37 9.77
C LYS A 87 -5.19 -13.89 11.04
N LYS A 88 -3.95 -14.36 10.89
CA LYS A 88 -3.05 -14.70 12.01
C LYS A 88 -2.16 -13.51 12.33
N VAL A 89 -2.29 -12.95 13.52
CA VAL A 89 -1.68 -11.67 13.90
C VAL A 89 -0.56 -11.87 14.90
N GLY A 90 0.64 -11.40 14.56
CA GLY A 90 1.82 -11.52 15.41
C GLY A 90 1.79 -10.57 16.60
N ILE A 91 1.69 -9.26 16.38
CA ILE A 91 1.50 -8.25 17.41
C ILE A 91 0.15 -7.57 17.17
N CYS A 92 -0.79 -7.75 18.09
CA CYS A 92 -2.17 -7.29 17.94
C CYS A 92 -2.53 -6.37 19.11
N ILE A 93 -2.83 -5.11 18.82
CA ILE A 93 -3.28 -4.13 19.80
C ILE A 93 -4.59 -3.51 19.32
N GLU A 94 -5.64 -3.67 20.11
CA GLU A 94 -6.97 -3.15 19.82
C GLU A 94 -7.37 -2.20 20.97
N ASP A 95 -8.20 -1.19 20.70
CA ASP A 95 -8.83 -0.33 21.71
C ASP A 95 -7.83 0.24 22.75
N CYS A 96 -6.77 0.91 22.30
CA CYS A 96 -5.72 1.43 23.17
C CYS A 96 -5.43 2.91 22.92
N ASN A 97 -5.42 3.69 23.99
CA ASN A 97 -5.06 5.12 23.94
C ASN A 97 -3.69 5.33 24.57
N ASN A 98 -2.88 6.23 23.99
CA ASN A 98 -1.53 6.59 24.47
C ASN A 98 -0.56 5.40 24.52
N LEU A 99 -0.42 4.72 23.38
CA LEU A 99 0.46 3.55 23.22
C LEU A 99 1.84 3.96 22.69
N THR A 100 2.90 3.33 23.19
CA THR A 100 4.21 3.32 22.55
C THR A 100 4.71 1.89 22.45
N ILE A 101 5.03 1.43 21.24
CA ILE A 101 5.82 0.22 21.00
C ILE A 101 7.24 0.68 20.64
N ASP A 102 8.19 0.42 21.54
CA ASP A 102 9.60 0.72 21.37
C ASP A 102 10.38 -0.58 21.21
N GLY A 103 10.77 -0.89 19.98
CA GLY A 103 11.53 -2.11 19.70
C GLY A 103 12.99 -2.05 20.16
N ASN A 104 13.51 -0.89 20.54
CA ASN A 104 14.91 -0.71 20.93
C ASN A 104 15.92 -1.30 19.91
N ASN A 105 15.66 -1.06 18.63
CA ASN A 105 16.37 -1.58 17.45
C ASN A 105 16.30 -3.11 17.30
N SER A 106 15.22 -3.73 17.76
CA SER A 106 15.00 -5.17 17.63
C SER A 106 14.52 -5.58 16.25
N ASP A 107 14.77 -6.85 15.92
CA ASP A 107 14.28 -7.51 14.72
C ASP A 107 13.07 -8.38 15.05
N PHE A 108 11.93 -8.07 14.44
CA PHE A 108 10.73 -8.90 14.50
C PHE A 108 10.66 -9.78 13.26
N ILE A 109 10.88 -11.08 13.45
CA ILE A 109 10.93 -12.07 12.38
C ILE A 109 9.68 -12.94 12.43
N PHE A 110 8.94 -12.95 11.33
CA PHE A 110 7.67 -13.67 11.21
C PHE A 110 7.86 -14.95 10.39
N HIS A 111 7.13 -16.00 10.76
CA HIS A 111 7.17 -17.31 10.11
C HIS A 111 5.83 -17.64 9.45
N GLY A 112 5.88 -18.37 8.34
CA GLY A 112 4.69 -18.67 7.55
C GLY A 112 3.98 -17.41 7.04
N GLN A 113 2.66 -17.48 6.90
CA GLN A 113 1.82 -16.36 6.49
C GLN A 113 1.15 -15.71 7.70
N MET A 114 1.48 -14.44 7.97
CA MET A 114 1.03 -13.68 9.14
C MET A 114 0.84 -12.20 8.81
N LEU A 115 -0.07 -11.54 9.53
CA LEU A 115 -0.10 -10.09 9.70
C LEU A 115 0.86 -9.72 10.84
N PRO A 116 2.01 -9.06 10.57
CA PRO A 116 3.02 -8.83 11.58
C PRO A 116 2.57 -7.92 12.72
N VAL A 117 2.07 -6.72 12.41
CA VAL A 117 1.58 -5.75 13.41
C VAL A 117 0.21 -5.24 13.01
N ALA A 118 -0.77 -5.35 13.90
CA ALA A 118 -2.10 -4.75 13.76
C ALA A 118 -2.39 -3.82 14.95
N ILE A 119 -2.71 -2.56 14.65
CA ILE A 119 -3.19 -1.57 15.62
C ILE A 119 -4.60 -1.13 15.19
N VAL A 120 -5.60 -1.35 16.03
CA VAL A 120 -7.01 -1.13 15.70
C VAL A 120 -7.67 -0.25 16.76
N ASN A 121 -8.56 0.67 16.36
CA ASN A 121 -9.37 1.51 17.25
C ASN A 121 -8.54 2.23 18.34
N SER A 122 -7.40 2.80 17.97
CA SER A 122 -6.40 3.28 18.94
C SER A 122 -6.02 4.74 18.68
N SER A 123 -5.71 5.49 19.74
CA SER A 123 -5.31 6.90 19.61
C SER A 123 -3.98 7.21 20.28
N ASN A 124 -3.24 8.19 19.77
CA ASN A 124 -1.93 8.61 20.27
C ASN A 124 -0.93 7.45 20.29
N VAL A 125 -0.71 6.83 19.13
CA VAL A 125 0.12 5.63 18.95
C VAL A 125 1.52 6.03 18.51
N ILE A 126 2.55 5.46 19.13
CA ILE A 126 3.94 5.61 18.70
C ILE A 126 4.54 4.24 18.42
N LEU A 127 5.03 4.01 17.20
CA LEU A 127 5.79 2.81 16.83
C LEU A 127 7.23 3.24 16.50
N LYS A 128 8.23 2.65 17.16
CA LYS A 128 9.62 3.07 16.90
C LYS A 128 10.67 2.01 17.13
N ASN A 129 11.78 2.17 16.42
CA ASN A 129 13.03 1.43 16.62
C ASN A 129 12.86 -0.09 16.49
N PHE A 130 12.28 -0.59 15.40
CA PHE A 130 12.28 -2.03 15.10
C PHE A 130 12.32 -2.28 13.60
N SER A 131 12.67 -3.51 13.24
CA SER A 131 12.50 -4.03 11.88
C SER A 131 11.43 -5.12 11.83
N ILE A 132 10.81 -5.29 10.66
CA ILE A 132 9.90 -6.40 10.33
C ILE A 132 10.51 -7.15 9.15
N ASP A 133 10.64 -8.47 9.26
CA ASP A 133 11.06 -9.35 8.17
C ASP A 133 10.40 -10.73 8.30
N PHE A 134 10.51 -11.56 7.26
CA PHE A 134 10.05 -12.94 7.29
C PHE A 134 11.23 -13.90 7.12
N GLU A 135 11.26 -14.96 7.93
CA GLU A 135 12.31 -15.99 7.85
C GLU A 135 12.33 -16.66 6.47
N ASN A 136 11.15 -16.87 5.89
CA ASN A 136 10.97 -17.39 4.54
C ASN A 136 10.04 -16.45 3.77
N PRO A 137 10.59 -15.53 2.95
CA PRO A 137 9.80 -14.71 2.05
C PRO A 137 8.99 -15.57 1.06
N HIS A 138 7.82 -15.07 0.66
CA HIS A 138 6.89 -15.78 -0.23
C HIS A 138 7.16 -15.50 -1.71
N ILE A 139 7.95 -14.47 -2.01
CA ILE A 139 8.59 -14.27 -3.32
C ILE A 139 9.81 -15.19 -3.42
N ALA A 140 9.89 -15.94 -4.51
CA ALA A 140 11.07 -16.74 -4.84
C ALA A 140 12.03 -15.93 -5.72
N GLN A 141 13.33 -16.21 -5.62
CA GLN A 141 14.33 -15.60 -6.48
C GLN A 141 15.12 -16.66 -7.24
N VAL A 142 15.35 -16.40 -8.53
CA VAL A 142 16.16 -17.26 -9.40
C VAL A 142 17.15 -16.41 -10.20
N GLU A 143 18.22 -17.05 -10.68
CA GLU A 143 19.15 -16.48 -11.66
C GLU A 143 18.98 -17.20 -12.99
N ILE A 144 18.79 -16.46 -14.08
CA ILE A 144 18.79 -17.02 -15.43
C ILE A 144 20.20 -17.49 -15.77
N ILE A 145 20.35 -18.74 -16.17
CA ILE A 145 21.65 -19.35 -16.52
C ILE A 145 21.81 -19.47 -18.03
N ASP A 146 20.72 -19.79 -18.72
CA ASP A 146 20.70 -19.93 -20.16
C ASP A 146 19.30 -19.59 -20.69
N ASN A 147 19.24 -19.00 -21.87
CA ASN A 147 17.99 -18.69 -22.57
C ASN A 147 18.13 -19.18 -24.01
N LYS A 148 17.46 -20.30 -24.30
CA LYS A 148 17.57 -20.98 -25.59
C LYS A 148 16.44 -20.60 -26.57
N GLY A 149 15.77 -19.48 -26.32
CA GLY A 149 14.65 -19.01 -27.14
C GLY A 149 13.50 -20.02 -27.13
N ASP A 150 13.27 -20.69 -28.25
CA ASP A 150 12.16 -21.63 -28.41
C ASP A 150 12.26 -22.87 -27.52
N ASP A 151 13.47 -23.24 -27.08
CA ASP A 151 13.68 -24.35 -26.15
C ASP A 151 13.46 -23.93 -24.67
N GLY A 152 13.17 -22.65 -24.40
CA GLY A 152 12.87 -22.14 -23.07
C GLY A 152 14.10 -21.73 -22.24
N ILE A 153 13.87 -21.53 -20.95
CA ILE A 153 14.82 -20.92 -20.02
C ILE A 153 15.38 -21.96 -19.04
N THR A 154 16.68 -21.90 -18.80
CA THR A 154 17.32 -22.57 -17.67
C THR A 154 17.65 -21.55 -16.59
N PHE A 155 17.21 -21.79 -15.37
CA PHE A 155 17.46 -20.93 -14.21
C PHE A 155 18.02 -21.71 -13.03
N ARG A 156 18.70 -21.01 -12.12
CA ARG A 156 19.17 -21.53 -10.83
C ARG A 156 18.38 -20.88 -9.69
N VAL A 157 17.89 -21.69 -8.77
CA VAL A 157 17.13 -21.21 -7.62
C VAL A 157 18.06 -20.77 -6.50
N GLU A 158 17.83 -19.59 -5.92
CA GLU A 158 18.64 -19.07 -4.81
C GLU A 158 18.65 -20.02 -3.60
N PRO A 159 19.78 -20.20 -2.87
CA PRO A 159 19.92 -21.24 -1.84
C PRO A 159 18.87 -21.22 -0.73
N TRP A 160 18.34 -20.04 -0.39
CA TRP A 160 17.34 -19.85 0.68
C TRP A 160 15.91 -20.16 0.24
N VAL A 161 15.64 -20.29 -1.07
CA VAL A 161 14.30 -20.61 -1.58
C VAL A 161 14.02 -22.10 -1.44
N ARG A 162 12.93 -22.44 -0.76
CA ARG A 162 12.41 -23.81 -0.71
C ARG A 162 11.50 -24.05 -1.92
N TYR A 163 11.78 -25.12 -2.67
CA TYR A 163 11.02 -25.45 -3.86
C TYR A 163 10.88 -26.96 -4.08
N ARG A 164 9.93 -27.33 -4.93
CA ARG A 164 9.73 -28.67 -5.48
C ARG A 164 9.20 -28.57 -6.90
N ILE A 165 9.24 -29.68 -7.64
CA ILE A 165 8.45 -29.84 -8.87
C ILE A 165 7.13 -30.48 -8.45
N GLY A 166 6.02 -29.75 -8.61
CA GLY A 166 4.69 -30.24 -8.24
C GLY A 166 4.24 -31.42 -9.10
N GLU A 167 3.27 -32.20 -8.62
CA GLU A 167 2.67 -33.30 -9.41
C GLU A 167 2.01 -32.79 -10.71
N ASN A 168 1.59 -31.53 -10.70
CA ASN A 168 1.08 -30.81 -11.86
C ASN A 168 2.18 -30.40 -12.86
N GLY A 169 3.45 -30.70 -12.60
CA GLY A 169 4.60 -30.38 -13.45
C GLY A 169 5.09 -28.93 -13.38
N TYR A 170 4.61 -28.12 -12.42
CA TYR A 170 5.07 -26.74 -12.24
C TYR A 170 6.18 -26.62 -11.18
N PHE A 171 6.95 -25.54 -11.25
CA PHE A 171 7.82 -25.10 -10.17
C PHE A 171 6.96 -24.56 -9.03
N GLU A 172 7.02 -25.21 -7.88
CA GLU A 172 6.27 -24.81 -6.69
C GLU A 172 7.23 -24.40 -5.58
N THR A 173 6.92 -23.28 -4.92
CA THR A 173 7.64 -22.79 -3.74
C THR A 173 6.78 -22.99 -2.51
N TYR A 174 7.38 -23.21 -1.35
CA TYR A 174 6.63 -23.52 -0.13
C TYR A 174 7.34 -23.07 1.14
N GLY A 175 6.55 -22.87 2.19
CA GLY A 175 7.02 -22.57 3.54
C GLY A 175 6.03 -23.09 4.59
N GLU A 176 6.10 -22.54 5.80
CA GLU A 176 5.19 -22.94 6.87
C GLU A 176 3.74 -22.50 6.55
N GLY A 177 2.87 -23.47 6.27
CA GLY A 177 1.45 -23.21 6.05
C GLY A 177 1.10 -22.57 4.70
N TRP A 178 2.04 -22.49 3.75
CA TRP A 178 1.79 -21.93 2.41
C TRP A 178 2.57 -22.67 1.31
N SER A 179 2.01 -22.64 0.09
CA SER A 179 2.72 -23.03 -1.13
C SER A 179 2.16 -22.28 -2.33
N TYR A 180 3.03 -21.92 -3.27
CA TYR A 180 2.68 -21.14 -4.46
C TYR A 180 3.32 -21.66 -5.74
N ASN A 181 2.52 -21.59 -6.80
CA ASN A 181 2.96 -21.68 -8.18
C ASN A 181 3.22 -20.26 -8.65
N GLN A 182 4.49 -19.88 -8.75
CA GLN A 182 4.88 -18.53 -9.16
C GLN A 182 4.66 -18.40 -10.67
N ASN A 183 3.78 -17.50 -11.10
CA ASN A 183 3.37 -17.36 -12.50
C ASN A 183 3.64 -15.96 -13.07
N THR A 184 4.18 -15.06 -12.26
CA THR A 184 4.63 -13.74 -12.68
C THR A 184 5.94 -13.38 -11.97
N GLY A 185 6.60 -12.30 -12.40
CA GLY A 185 7.84 -11.87 -11.76
C GLY A 185 8.38 -10.56 -12.29
N ILE A 186 9.46 -10.10 -11.66
CA ILE A 186 10.21 -8.91 -12.07
C ILE A 186 11.67 -9.30 -12.26
N ALA A 187 12.22 -8.92 -13.41
CA ALA A 187 13.63 -9.11 -13.74
C ALA A 187 14.46 -7.96 -13.21
N PHE A 188 15.63 -8.28 -12.66
CA PHE A 188 16.61 -7.33 -12.16
C PHE A 188 17.99 -7.60 -12.75
N GLU A 189 18.70 -6.51 -13.00
CA GLU A 189 20.12 -6.51 -13.34
C GLU A 189 20.94 -6.91 -12.11
N LYS A 190 21.88 -7.85 -12.29
CA LYS A 190 22.65 -8.46 -11.20
C LYS A 190 23.51 -7.48 -10.40
N GLU A 191 24.14 -6.52 -11.07
CA GLU A 191 25.17 -5.69 -10.43
C GLU A 191 24.58 -4.52 -9.64
N ASN A 192 23.56 -3.85 -10.19
CA ASN A 192 23.01 -2.61 -9.64
C ASN A 192 21.58 -2.78 -9.07
N ARG A 193 20.95 -3.95 -9.25
CA ARG A 193 19.58 -4.26 -8.83
C ARG A 193 18.51 -3.35 -9.43
N HIS A 194 18.79 -2.70 -10.56
CA HIS A 194 17.74 -2.04 -11.34
C HIS A 194 16.81 -3.10 -11.94
N ILE A 195 15.53 -2.76 -12.08
CA ILE A 195 14.62 -3.57 -12.90
C ILE A 195 15.14 -3.54 -14.33
N VAL A 196 15.28 -4.70 -14.96
CA VAL A 196 15.80 -4.81 -16.33
C VAL A 196 14.97 -3.91 -17.24
N TYR A 197 15.66 -3.13 -18.05
CA TYR A 197 15.04 -2.17 -18.94
C TYR A 197 14.00 -2.81 -19.88
N ASN A 198 12.80 -2.22 -19.97
CA ASN A 198 11.73 -2.64 -20.86
C ASN A 198 11.30 -4.13 -20.72
N THR A 199 11.37 -4.68 -19.50
CA THR A 199 10.82 -6.02 -19.18
C THR A 199 9.40 -5.96 -18.62
N SER A 200 9.11 -4.99 -17.76
CA SER A 200 7.86 -4.87 -17.01
C SER A 200 7.49 -6.17 -16.25
N ASP A 201 6.19 -6.40 -16.00
CA ASP A 201 5.71 -7.67 -15.47
C ASP A 201 6.04 -8.83 -16.41
N LEU A 202 6.69 -9.86 -15.88
CA LEU A 202 6.95 -11.12 -16.58
C LEU A 202 5.75 -12.06 -16.44
N TRP A 203 5.48 -12.82 -17.49
CA TRP A 203 4.62 -14.00 -17.43
C TRP A 203 5.50 -15.23 -17.42
N ILE A 204 5.38 -16.04 -16.37
CA ILE A 204 6.27 -17.17 -16.11
C ILE A 204 5.48 -18.45 -16.24
N ASP A 205 5.79 -19.23 -17.26
CA ASP A 205 5.23 -20.56 -17.47
C ASP A 205 6.28 -21.64 -17.20
N THR A 206 6.28 -22.16 -15.97
CA THR A 206 7.17 -23.27 -15.58
C THR A 206 6.55 -24.64 -15.80
N LYS A 207 5.51 -24.78 -16.64
CA LYS A 207 4.93 -26.09 -16.92
C LYS A 207 6.00 -27.02 -17.49
N ASP A 208 6.01 -28.26 -17.03
CA ASP A 208 6.93 -29.33 -17.40
C ASP A 208 8.41 -29.03 -17.10
N VAL A 209 8.65 -28.20 -16.08
CA VAL A 209 10.00 -27.90 -15.59
C VAL A 209 10.72 -29.16 -15.12
N LYS A 210 12.02 -29.25 -15.39
CA LYS A 210 12.87 -30.37 -14.97
C LYS A 210 14.12 -29.85 -14.26
N GLU A 211 14.47 -30.48 -13.15
CA GLU A 211 15.78 -30.28 -12.53
C GLU A 211 16.84 -31.03 -13.33
N ILE A 212 17.85 -30.31 -13.81
CA ILE A 212 18.90 -30.83 -14.69
C ILE A 212 20.27 -30.88 -14.01
N ASP A 213 20.44 -30.18 -12.89
CA ASP A 213 21.61 -30.14 -12.02
C ASP A 213 21.18 -29.53 -10.67
N ASP A 214 22.07 -29.51 -9.66
CA ASP A 214 21.77 -28.99 -8.32
C ASP A 214 21.16 -27.58 -8.37
N ARG A 215 19.88 -27.49 -8.00
CA ARG A 215 19.06 -26.25 -8.03
C ARG A 215 18.95 -25.58 -9.39
N LYS A 216 19.33 -26.27 -10.46
CA LYS A 216 19.30 -25.79 -11.83
C LYS A 216 18.16 -26.47 -12.56
N LEU A 217 17.19 -25.67 -12.97
CA LEU A 217 15.97 -26.15 -13.60
C LEU A 217 15.86 -25.61 -15.01
N HIS A 218 15.29 -26.41 -15.89
CA HIS A 218 14.95 -26.03 -17.25
C HIS A 218 13.43 -26.03 -17.42
N ALA A 219 12.88 -24.85 -17.73
CA ALA A 219 11.46 -24.62 -17.99
C ALA A 219 11.26 -24.41 -19.51
N PRO A 220 10.80 -25.42 -20.25
CA PRO A 220 10.71 -25.35 -21.71
C PRO A 220 9.63 -24.39 -22.21
N ASN A 221 8.62 -24.10 -21.37
CA ASN A 221 7.50 -23.22 -21.72
C ASN A 221 7.74 -21.76 -21.33
N TRP A 222 8.75 -21.47 -20.50
CA TRP A 222 9.09 -20.10 -20.15
C TRP A 222 9.99 -19.49 -21.22
N LYS A 223 9.42 -18.62 -22.04
CA LYS A 223 10.09 -17.99 -23.18
C LYS A 223 9.99 -16.48 -23.09
N ASP A 224 11.11 -15.81 -22.87
CA ASP A 224 11.21 -14.36 -22.93
C ASP A 224 12.61 -13.97 -23.39
N PRO A 225 12.80 -13.46 -24.62
CA PRO A 225 14.13 -13.17 -25.16
C PRO A 225 14.86 -12.04 -24.42
N ARG A 226 14.16 -11.27 -23.58
CA ARG A 226 14.75 -10.18 -22.78
C ARG A 226 15.52 -10.71 -21.57
N LEU A 227 15.28 -11.96 -21.15
CA LEU A 227 15.90 -12.56 -19.97
C LEU A 227 17.25 -13.20 -20.32
N LEU A 228 18.32 -12.42 -20.23
CA LEU A 228 19.68 -12.87 -20.51
C LEU A 228 20.32 -13.64 -19.33
N PRO A 229 21.34 -14.49 -19.57
CA PRO A 229 22.11 -15.09 -18.49
C PRO A 229 22.66 -14.06 -17.49
N GLY A 230 22.54 -14.36 -16.20
CA GLY A 230 22.90 -13.49 -15.08
C GLY A 230 21.74 -12.66 -14.53
N THR A 231 20.64 -12.47 -15.28
CA THR A 231 19.45 -11.77 -14.80
C THR A 231 18.88 -12.45 -13.55
N LYS A 232 18.59 -11.66 -12.52
CA LYS A 232 17.87 -12.14 -11.33
C LYS A 232 16.37 -11.95 -11.54
N VAL A 233 15.54 -12.93 -11.21
CA VAL A 233 14.08 -12.81 -11.32
C VAL A 233 13.46 -13.05 -9.96
N ALA A 234 12.75 -12.05 -9.45
CA ALA A 234 11.84 -12.21 -8.32
C ALA A 234 10.51 -12.79 -8.82
N MET A 235 10.35 -14.10 -8.70
CA MET A 235 9.15 -14.85 -9.02
C MET A 235 8.10 -14.68 -7.92
N ARG A 236 6.91 -14.20 -8.29
CA ARG A 236 5.84 -13.80 -7.37
C ARG A 236 4.46 -14.29 -7.87
N THR A 237 3.47 -14.17 -6.98
CA THR A 237 2.05 -14.27 -7.31
C THR A 237 1.39 -12.89 -7.27
N TRP A 238 0.07 -12.81 -7.44
CA TRP A 238 -0.70 -11.58 -7.22
C TRP A 238 -1.30 -11.47 -5.81
N LYS A 239 -1.11 -12.49 -4.96
CA LYS A 239 -1.69 -12.51 -3.62
C LYS A 239 -1.10 -11.43 -2.73
N ARG A 240 -1.95 -10.90 -1.86
CA ARG A 240 -1.68 -9.87 -0.85
C ARG A 240 -2.43 -10.20 0.44
N PRO A 241 -2.09 -11.31 1.13
CA PRO A 241 -2.80 -11.75 2.33
C PRO A 241 -2.75 -10.76 3.50
N ALA A 242 -1.62 -10.09 3.74
CA ALA A 242 -1.49 -9.14 4.85
C ALA A 242 -0.35 -8.13 4.67
N PRO A 243 -0.52 -6.86 5.10
CA PRO A 243 0.56 -5.88 5.14
C PRO A 243 1.53 -6.15 6.30
N GLY A 244 2.68 -5.48 6.31
CA GLY A 244 3.63 -5.49 7.43
C GLY A 244 3.07 -4.80 8.67
N ILE A 245 2.47 -3.63 8.49
CA ILE A 245 1.77 -2.88 9.55
C ILE A 245 0.37 -2.56 9.05
N PHE A 246 -0.64 -2.92 9.84
CA PHE A 246 -2.04 -2.58 9.62
C PHE A 246 -2.52 -1.60 10.69
N LEU A 247 -2.99 -0.43 10.26
CA LEU A 247 -3.67 0.55 11.10
C LEU A 247 -5.13 0.65 10.66
N ASP A 248 -6.05 0.39 11.57
CA ASP A 248 -7.49 0.53 11.31
C ASP A 248 -8.13 1.43 12.37
N ASN A 249 -8.84 2.45 11.92
CA ASN A 249 -9.56 3.37 12.79
C ASN A 249 -8.67 3.97 13.91
N CYS A 250 -7.44 4.37 13.55
CA CYS A 250 -6.46 4.95 14.48
C CYS A 250 -6.31 6.46 14.32
N HIS A 251 -6.07 7.17 15.42
CA HIS A 251 -5.95 8.63 15.44
C HIS A 251 -4.62 9.08 16.04
N ASN A 252 -3.92 10.01 15.39
CA ASN A 252 -2.64 10.54 15.85
C ASN A 252 -1.58 9.43 16.04
N THR A 253 -1.07 8.93 14.93
CA THR A 253 -0.07 7.85 14.89
C THR A 253 1.27 8.39 14.42
N PHE A 254 2.33 8.13 15.19
CA PHE A 254 3.72 8.46 14.83
C PHE A 254 4.56 7.19 14.69
N ILE A 255 5.09 6.94 13.49
CA ILE A 255 6.00 5.83 13.20
C ILE A 255 7.38 6.39 12.93
N ASN A 256 8.37 5.98 13.72
CA ASN A 256 9.70 6.56 13.67
C ASN A 256 10.83 5.53 13.73
N LYS A 257 11.72 5.53 12.74
CA LYS A 257 12.85 4.58 12.63
C LYS A 257 12.35 3.14 12.66
N VAL A 258 11.49 2.81 11.72
CA VAL A 258 10.96 1.46 11.53
C VAL A 258 11.29 1.01 10.12
N ASN A 259 11.85 -0.20 10.00
CA ASN A 259 12.21 -0.80 8.73
C ASN A 259 11.28 -1.98 8.44
N VAL A 260 10.72 -2.06 7.24
CA VAL A 260 10.05 -3.27 6.74
C VAL A 260 10.91 -3.84 5.63
N HIS A 261 11.57 -4.96 5.91
CA HIS A 261 12.42 -5.66 4.96
C HIS A 261 11.61 -6.56 4.03
N TYR A 262 10.52 -7.14 4.53
CA TYR A 262 9.57 -7.91 3.74
C TYR A 262 8.18 -7.93 4.37
N ALA A 263 7.15 -7.93 3.51
CA ALA A 263 5.79 -8.32 3.85
C ALA A 263 5.13 -8.97 2.62
N GLU A 264 4.27 -9.96 2.84
CA GLU A 264 3.44 -10.59 1.80
C GLU A 264 2.18 -9.75 1.51
N GLY A 265 2.41 -8.47 1.27
CA GLY A 265 1.40 -7.46 1.01
C GLY A 265 2.11 -6.12 0.95
N MET A 266 1.46 -5.09 1.48
CA MET A 266 2.06 -3.75 1.58
C MET A 266 2.97 -3.61 2.81
N GLY A 267 3.88 -2.64 2.83
CA GLY A 267 4.70 -2.37 4.01
C GLY A 267 3.88 -1.80 5.18
N LEU A 268 3.07 -0.80 4.87
CA LEU A 268 2.10 -0.17 5.77
C LEU A 268 0.77 0.02 5.03
N LEU A 269 -0.32 -0.45 5.61
CA LEU A 269 -1.66 -0.05 5.23
C LEU A 269 -2.32 0.67 6.41
N ALA A 270 -2.82 1.88 6.16
CA ALA A 270 -3.71 2.58 7.06
C ALA A 270 -5.08 2.75 6.40
N GLN A 271 -6.13 2.36 7.11
CA GLN A 271 -7.51 2.62 6.69
C GLN A 271 -8.28 3.32 7.80
N ARG A 272 -9.18 4.25 7.41
CA ARG A 272 -10.05 4.95 8.37
C ARG A 272 -9.29 5.65 9.51
N CYS A 273 -8.04 6.04 9.27
CA CYS A 273 -7.18 6.68 10.25
C CYS A 273 -7.14 8.21 10.09
N SER A 274 -6.68 8.92 11.11
CA SER A 274 -6.33 10.34 11.00
C SER A 274 -4.97 10.67 11.59
N ASP A 275 -4.32 11.68 11.01
CA ASP A 275 -3.10 12.29 11.54
C ASP A 275 -1.95 11.27 11.71
N ILE A 276 -1.34 10.89 10.58
CA ILE A 276 -0.26 9.91 10.53
C ILE A 276 1.05 10.60 10.15
N GLU A 277 2.06 10.50 11.02
CA GLU A 277 3.43 10.92 10.72
C GLU A 277 4.36 9.71 10.63
N LEU A 278 5.05 9.57 9.50
CA LEU A 278 6.13 8.63 9.25
C LEU A 278 7.44 9.42 9.19
N ARG A 279 8.40 9.07 10.03
CA ARG A 279 9.74 9.66 10.04
C ARG A 279 10.81 8.59 10.03
N HIS A 280 11.62 8.51 8.97
CA HIS A 280 12.52 7.36 8.79
C HIS A 280 11.77 6.02 8.85
N PHE A 281 10.58 5.96 8.27
CA PHE A 281 9.91 4.70 7.95
C PHE A 281 10.44 4.22 6.61
N ASN A 282 11.03 3.03 6.59
CA ASN A 282 11.70 2.51 5.41
C ASN A 282 11.06 1.19 4.99
N VAL A 283 10.90 1.01 3.69
CA VAL A 283 10.69 -0.29 3.06
C VAL A 283 11.92 -0.54 2.21
N CYS A 284 12.85 -1.34 2.75
CA CYS A 284 14.21 -1.40 2.22
C CYS A 284 14.85 -2.76 2.45
N LEU A 285 15.86 -3.06 1.64
CA LEU A 285 16.69 -4.23 1.87
C LEU A 285 17.40 -4.10 3.22
N ARG A 286 17.79 -5.24 3.81
CA ARG A 286 18.32 -5.26 5.17
C ARG A 286 19.62 -4.47 5.30
N ASP A 287 20.53 -4.76 4.39
CA ASP A 287 21.82 -4.09 4.22
C ASP A 287 22.41 -4.49 2.85
N ASP A 288 23.62 -4.02 2.54
CA ASP A 288 24.30 -4.28 1.27
C ASP A 288 24.56 -5.78 1.00
N ASN A 289 24.57 -6.63 2.03
CA ASN A 289 24.73 -8.08 1.92
C ASN A 289 23.40 -8.83 1.78
N ASP A 290 22.26 -8.15 1.83
CA ASP A 290 20.97 -8.80 1.57
C ASP A 290 21.00 -9.37 0.15
N LEU A 291 20.76 -10.67 0.02
CA LEU A 291 20.78 -11.37 -1.26
C LEU A 291 19.50 -11.14 -2.07
N ARG A 292 18.45 -10.57 -1.46
CA ARG A 292 17.17 -10.28 -2.11
C ARG A 292 17.26 -9.07 -3.03
N TYR A 293 16.48 -9.11 -4.09
CA TYR A 293 16.29 -8.01 -5.03
C TYR A 293 14.92 -7.36 -4.86
N PHE A 294 14.23 -7.68 -3.76
CA PHE A 294 12.86 -7.28 -3.50
C PHE A 294 12.65 -7.01 -2.01
N THR A 295 11.63 -6.20 -1.71
CA THR A 295 11.10 -5.99 -0.37
C THR A 295 9.64 -6.44 -0.31
N THR A 296 8.66 -5.54 -0.29
CA THR A 296 7.25 -5.90 -0.13
C THR A 296 6.62 -6.42 -1.42
N GLN A 297 5.68 -7.36 -1.29
CA GLN A 297 4.90 -7.97 -2.36
C GLN A 297 3.90 -6.98 -3.02
N ALA A 298 3.66 -5.83 -2.40
CA ALA A 298 2.90 -4.71 -2.94
C ALA A 298 3.54 -3.38 -2.50
N ASP A 299 2.72 -2.33 -2.35
CA ASP A 299 3.11 -0.96 -2.03
C ASP A 299 3.98 -0.87 -0.76
N ALA A 300 4.83 0.14 -0.66
CA ALA A 300 5.54 0.43 0.58
C ALA A 300 4.60 1.03 1.64
N THR A 301 3.78 2.01 1.25
CA THR A 301 2.79 2.66 2.13
C THR A 301 1.50 2.91 1.38
N HIS A 302 0.36 2.72 2.05
CA HIS A 302 -0.94 2.84 1.42
C HIS A 302 -1.97 3.36 2.42
N PHE A 303 -2.75 4.36 2.01
CA PHE A 303 -3.66 5.10 2.87
C PHE A 303 -5.04 5.17 2.20
N SER A 304 -5.97 4.38 2.72
CA SER A 304 -7.33 4.24 2.19
C SER A 304 -8.33 4.90 3.14
N GLN A 305 -9.17 5.81 2.65
CA GLN A 305 -10.22 6.45 3.46
C GLN A 305 -9.66 7.10 4.76
N CYS A 306 -8.53 7.80 4.67
CA CYS A 306 -7.91 8.49 5.81
C CYS A 306 -8.23 10.00 5.81
N LYS A 307 -8.07 10.68 6.95
CA LYS A 307 -8.28 12.14 7.07
C LYS A 307 -7.20 12.84 7.89
N GLY A 308 -7.32 14.16 8.06
CA GLY A 308 -6.33 14.95 8.78
C GLY A 308 -5.04 15.08 7.96
N LEU A 309 -3.87 14.95 8.61
CA LEU A 309 -2.59 15.04 7.92
C LEU A 309 -1.91 13.68 7.77
N ILE A 310 -1.51 13.32 6.54
CA ILE A 310 -0.53 12.26 6.28
C ILE A 310 0.81 12.92 5.95
N ARG A 311 1.84 12.60 6.74
CA ARG A 311 3.18 13.16 6.60
C ARG A 311 4.20 12.03 6.53
N SER A 312 4.91 11.90 5.42
CA SER A 312 6.03 10.96 5.26
C SER A 312 7.31 11.73 4.95
N GLU A 313 8.29 11.60 5.85
CA GLU A 313 9.56 12.31 5.77
C GLU A 313 10.77 11.40 6.04
N HIS A 314 11.83 11.61 5.26
CA HIS A 314 13.13 10.95 5.45
C HIS A 314 13.10 9.42 5.39
N GLY A 315 12.16 8.85 4.63
CA GLY A 315 12.06 7.42 4.36
C GLY A 315 12.85 6.98 3.11
N LEU A 316 13.23 5.70 3.11
CA LEU A 316 13.76 4.97 1.96
C LEU A 316 12.73 3.91 1.54
N TYR A 317 12.27 4.01 0.29
CA TYR A 317 11.32 3.08 -0.32
C TYR A 317 11.98 2.46 -1.55
N GLU A 318 12.38 1.20 -1.44
CA GLU A 318 13.10 0.52 -2.51
C GLU A 318 12.68 -0.93 -2.71
N ALA A 319 12.80 -1.37 -3.97
CA ALA A 319 12.64 -2.76 -4.39
C ALA A 319 11.28 -3.41 -4.05
N MET A 320 10.28 -2.62 -3.65
CA MET A 320 8.92 -3.10 -3.46
C MET A 320 8.26 -3.39 -4.81
N MET A 321 7.23 -4.22 -4.78
CA MET A 321 6.52 -4.66 -5.96
C MET A 321 5.33 -3.77 -6.32
N ASP A 322 5.12 -2.65 -5.63
CA ASP A 322 4.19 -1.60 -6.07
C ASP A 322 4.64 -0.19 -5.62
N ASP A 323 3.73 0.77 -5.57
CA ASP A 323 4.03 2.18 -5.31
C ASP A 323 4.66 2.45 -3.93
N ALA A 324 5.45 3.53 -3.80
CA ALA A 324 6.00 3.93 -2.49
C ALA A 324 4.94 4.49 -1.55
N ILE A 325 3.99 5.22 -2.12
CA ILE A 325 2.87 5.80 -1.42
C ILE A 325 1.66 5.85 -2.35
N ASN A 326 0.52 5.36 -1.88
CA ASN A 326 -0.79 5.62 -2.48
C ASN A 326 -1.72 6.22 -1.41
N VAL A 327 -2.36 7.35 -1.72
CA VAL A 327 -3.35 8.01 -0.86
C VAL A 327 -4.62 8.23 -1.65
N HIS A 328 -5.73 7.62 -1.21
CA HIS A 328 -7.03 7.75 -1.89
C HIS A 328 -8.21 7.57 -0.93
N GLY A 329 -9.38 8.02 -1.36
CA GLY A 329 -10.66 7.59 -0.81
C GLY A 329 -11.22 6.39 -1.60
N ILE A 330 -12.39 5.88 -1.23
CA ILE A 330 -13.05 4.82 -2.00
C ILE A 330 -14.39 5.36 -2.52
N TYR A 331 -14.64 5.21 -3.83
CA TYR A 331 -15.98 5.36 -4.36
C TYR A 331 -16.82 4.14 -3.98
N LEU A 332 -18.01 4.36 -3.42
CA LEU A 332 -19.05 3.32 -3.51
C LEU A 332 -19.84 3.54 -4.80
N LYS A 333 -20.18 2.46 -5.49
CA LYS A 333 -21.08 2.54 -6.64
C LYS A 333 -22.53 2.61 -6.18
N VAL A 334 -23.32 3.49 -6.77
CA VAL A 334 -24.76 3.59 -6.51
C VAL A 334 -25.48 2.49 -7.28
N HIS A 335 -26.27 1.68 -6.57
CA HIS A 335 -27.04 0.56 -7.13
C HIS A 335 -28.54 0.83 -7.15
N GLU A 336 -29.05 1.57 -6.17
CA GLU A 336 -30.49 1.80 -6.02
C GLU A 336 -30.74 3.19 -5.42
N ARG A 337 -31.71 3.92 -5.97
CA ARG A 337 -32.33 5.06 -5.29
C ARG A 337 -33.61 4.56 -4.63
N ILE A 338 -33.60 4.45 -3.31
CA ILE A 338 -34.70 3.88 -2.52
C ILE A 338 -35.85 4.89 -2.39
N ASP A 339 -35.49 6.17 -2.15
CA ASP A 339 -36.42 7.29 -2.08
C ASP A 339 -35.69 8.60 -2.43
N ASP A 340 -36.31 9.75 -2.15
CA ASP A 340 -35.72 11.07 -2.45
C ASP A 340 -34.50 11.44 -1.61
N TYR A 341 -34.22 10.70 -0.54
CA TYR A 341 -33.14 10.97 0.40
C TYR A 341 -32.21 9.77 0.62
N THR A 342 -32.55 8.60 0.09
CA THR A 342 -31.89 7.35 0.46
C THR A 342 -31.42 6.58 -0.77
N ILE A 343 -30.18 6.11 -0.73
CA ILE A 343 -29.59 5.23 -1.75
C ILE A 343 -29.01 3.97 -1.14
N ARG A 344 -28.87 2.94 -1.99
CA ARG A 344 -28.04 1.77 -1.75
C ARG A 344 -26.77 1.87 -2.55
N CYS A 345 -25.64 1.72 -1.89
CA CYS A 345 -24.32 1.71 -2.52
C CYS A 345 -23.54 0.45 -2.17
N ARG A 346 -22.49 0.16 -2.94
CA ARG A 346 -21.67 -1.04 -2.77
C ARG A 346 -20.19 -0.76 -3.04
N TYR A 347 -19.32 -1.47 -2.33
CA TYR A 347 -17.92 -1.65 -2.72
C TYR A 347 -17.84 -2.59 -3.94
N GLU A 348 -17.19 -2.16 -5.01
CA GLU A 348 -17.11 -2.94 -6.25
C GLU A 348 -15.83 -3.77 -6.37
N HIS A 349 -14.69 -3.26 -5.88
CA HIS A 349 -13.42 -3.98 -5.96
C HIS A 349 -13.31 -5.06 -4.86
N ASP A 350 -12.92 -6.28 -5.24
CA ASP A 350 -12.90 -7.46 -4.34
C ASP A 350 -11.92 -7.34 -3.17
N GLN A 351 -10.96 -6.41 -3.26
CA GLN A 351 -9.99 -6.11 -2.20
C GLN A 351 -10.31 -4.84 -1.39
N ALA A 352 -11.40 -4.11 -1.64
CA ALA A 352 -11.64 -2.78 -1.03
C ALA A 352 -12.76 -2.75 0.03
N TRP A 353 -13.39 -3.88 0.35
CA TRP A 353 -14.62 -3.94 1.16
C TRP A 353 -14.39 -4.44 2.58
N GLY A 354 -15.45 -4.39 3.40
CA GLY A 354 -15.53 -5.07 4.69
C GLY A 354 -15.32 -4.19 5.92
N PHE A 355 -15.09 -2.90 5.75
CA PHE A 355 -14.93 -1.93 6.84
C PHE A 355 -15.73 -0.64 6.57
N ASN A 356 -15.88 0.20 7.61
CA ASN A 356 -16.72 1.41 7.58
C ASN A 356 -16.30 2.35 6.44
N TRP A 357 -17.27 2.81 5.65
CA TRP A 357 -17.01 3.75 4.56
C TRP A 357 -17.20 5.23 4.97
N GLY A 358 -18.12 5.49 5.91
CA GLY A 358 -18.47 6.83 6.35
C GLY A 358 -19.34 6.80 7.60
N ASP A 359 -19.56 7.99 8.16
CA ASP A 359 -20.31 8.20 9.41
C ASP A 359 -21.45 9.20 9.20
N SER A 360 -22.43 9.20 10.11
CA SER A 360 -23.41 10.29 10.19
C SER A 360 -22.69 11.63 10.38
N GLY A 361 -23.10 12.66 9.64
CA GLY A 361 -22.47 13.97 9.60
C GLY A 361 -21.37 14.11 8.55
N ASP A 362 -20.95 13.04 7.87
CA ASP A 362 -19.94 13.14 6.81
C ASP A 362 -20.48 13.86 5.57
N SER A 363 -19.63 14.69 4.96
CA SER A 363 -19.94 15.36 3.70
C SER A 363 -19.58 14.46 2.52
N VAL A 364 -20.49 14.37 1.56
CA VAL A 364 -20.34 13.54 0.36
C VAL A 364 -20.54 14.32 -0.92
N SER A 365 -20.06 13.75 -2.03
CA SER A 365 -20.39 14.19 -3.38
C SER A 365 -20.62 12.98 -4.29
N PHE A 366 -21.27 13.23 -5.42
CA PHE A 366 -21.63 12.22 -6.40
C PHE A 366 -20.83 12.45 -7.69
N ILE A 367 -20.48 11.37 -8.39
CA ILE A 367 -19.71 11.42 -9.63
C ILE A 367 -20.36 10.55 -10.70
N LYS A 368 -20.35 11.00 -11.96
CA LYS A 368 -20.73 10.18 -13.13
C LYS A 368 -19.58 9.25 -13.49
N SER A 369 -19.73 7.94 -13.36
CA SER A 369 -18.64 6.96 -13.56
C SER A 369 -18.06 7.00 -14.99
N LYS A 370 -18.90 7.17 -16.01
CA LYS A 370 -18.47 7.20 -17.42
C LYS A 370 -17.62 8.40 -17.79
N THR A 371 -17.97 9.59 -17.31
CA THR A 371 -17.27 10.83 -17.66
C THR A 371 -16.36 11.35 -16.54
N MET A 372 -16.40 10.70 -15.36
CA MET A 372 -15.75 11.15 -14.12
C MET A 372 -16.08 12.60 -13.76
N GLU A 373 -17.30 13.05 -14.05
CA GLU A 373 -17.74 14.41 -13.74
C GLU A 373 -18.44 14.46 -12.39
N ILE A 374 -17.93 15.30 -11.51
CA ILE A 374 -18.54 15.56 -10.20
C ILE A 374 -19.86 16.32 -10.40
N ILE A 375 -20.92 15.82 -9.78
CA ILE A 375 -22.19 16.51 -9.67
C ILE A 375 -22.03 17.60 -8.61
N GLU A 376 -22.33 18.85 -8.95
CA GLU A 376 -22.26 20.01 -8.05
C GLU A 376 -23.42 20.01 -7.04
N HIS A 377 -23.56 18.90 -6.33
CA HIS A 377 -24.54 18.65 -5.30
C HIS A 377 -23.83 17.94 -4.15
N ARG A 378 -23.43 18.70 -3.14
CA ARG A 378 -22.91 18.14 -1.89
C ARG A 378 -24.07 17.78 -0.99
N ASN A 379 -23.90 16.72 -0.20
CA ASN A 379 -24.88 16.33 0.80
C ASN A 379 -24.17 15.91 2.09
N ILE A 380 -24.96 15.72 3.15
CA ILE A 380 -24.49 15.23 4.45
C ILE A 380 -25.17 13.90 4.75
N ILE A 381 -24.39 12.91 5.16
CA ILE A 381 -24.94 11.61 5.58
C ILE A 381 -25.76 11.82 6.85
N LYS A 382 -27.06 11.54 6.78
CA LYS A 382 -27.94 11.51 7.95
C LYS A 382 -27.81 10.17 8.67
N THR A 383 -27.94 9.06 7.94
CA THR A 383 -27.72 7.71 8.47
C THR A 383 -26.97 6.86 7.46
N ILE A 384 -26.12 5.96 7.94
CA ILE A 384 -25.47 4.95 7.13
C ILE A 384 -25.57 3.60 7.84
N ILE A 385 -26.06 2.59 7.13
CA ILE A 385 -26.23 1.23 7.65
C ILE A 385 -25.46 0.29 6.73
N GLY A 386 -24.36 -0.26 7.23
CA GLY A 386 -23.59 -1.31 6.56
C GLY A 386 -24.37 -2.61 6.50
N GLN A 387 -24.26 -3.33 5.38
CA GLN A 387 -24.93 -4.59 5.14
C GLN A 387 -23.93 -5.65 4.65
N GLN A 388 -23.93 -6.80 5.34
CA GLN A 388 -23.41 -8.03 4.79
C GLN A 388 -24.43 -8.60 3.81
N VAL A 389 -23.93 -9.24 2.77
CA VAL A 389 -24.72 -9.94 1.77
C VAL A 389 -24.24 -11.39 1.77
N ASP A 390 -25.12 -12.32 2.12
CA ASP A 390 -24.79 -13.75 2.09
C ASP A 390 -24.86 -14.33 0.67
N ASP A 391 -24.50 -15.60 0.52
CA ASP A 391 -24.48 -16.29 -0.78
C ASP A 391 -25.87 -16.39 -1.44
N ASN A 392 -26.95 -16.21 -0.67
CA ASN A 392 -28.33 -16.19 -1.16
C ASN A 392 -28.83 -14.77 -1.49
N GLY A 393 -27.99 -13.75 -1.32
CA GLY A 393 -28.35 -12.34 -1.52
C GLY A 393 -29.13 -11.73 -0.36
N GLN A 394 -29.21 -12.41 0.79
CA GLN A 394 -29.84 -11.87 1.99
C GLN A 394 -28.96 -10.79 2.60
N ARG A 395 -29.60 -9.67 2.94
CA ARG A 395 -28.93 -8.49 3.51
C ARG A 395 -29.16 -8.43 5.00
N THR A 396 -28.08 -8.35 5.76
CA THR A 396 -28.12 -8.21 7.22
C THR A 396 -27.29 -7.01 7.66
N PRO A 397 -27.80 -6.15 8.56
CA PRO A 397 -27.00 -5.06 9.12
C PRO A 397 -25.72 -5.60 9.77
N SER A 398 -24.58 -4.96 9.48
CA SER A 398 -23.28 -5.30 10.06
C SER A 398 -22.37 -4.08 10.15
N THR A 399 -21.42 -4.13 11.08
CA THR A 399 -20.34 -3.15 11.25
C THR A 399 -18.98 -3.68 10.78
N SER A 400 -18.92 -4.94 10.33
CA SER A 400 -17.73 -5.60 9.76
C SER A 400 -18.13 -6.50 8.59
N GLY A 401 -17.25 -6.70 7.61
CA GLY A 401 -17.51 -7.52 6.43
C GLY A 401 -18.62 -7.00 5.50
N MET A 402 -19.08 -5.77 5.71
CA MET A 402 -20.10 -5.18 4.86
C MET A 402 -19.58 -4.88 3.46
N LYS A 403 -20.41 -5.24 2.47
CA LYS A 403 -20.18 -4.96 1.05
C LYS A 403 -21.11 -3.86 0.53
N GLU A 404 -22.29 -3.76 1.13
CA GLU A 404 -23.31 -2.78 0.76
C GLU A 404 -23.59 -1.80 1.91
N PHE A 405 -24.13 -0.64 1.56
CA PHE A 405 -24.59 0.37 2.52
C PHE A 405 -25.93 0.94 2.08
N VAL A 406 -26.83 1.14 3.03
CA VAL A 406 -28.02 1.99 2.87
C VAL A 406 -27.72 3.34 3.52
N ILE A 407 -27.71 4.39 2.72
CA ILE A 407 -27.29 5.74 3.13
C ILE A 407 -28.45 6.69 2.91
N SER A 408 -28.89 7.37 3.97
CA SER A 408 -29.84 8.48 3.89
C SER A 408 -29.12 9.81 4.10
N PHE A 409 -29.64 10.86 3.48
CA PHE A 409 -29.02 12.19 3.49
C PHE A 409 -29.91 13.27 4.12
N GLU A 410 -29.32 14.41 4.46
CA GLU A 410 -30.05 15.55 5.02
C GLU A 410 -30.84 16.34 3.97
N MET A 411 -30.34 16.40 2.73
CA MET A 411 -30.99 17.08 1.60
C MET A 411 -31.49 16.08 0.55
N PRO A 412 -32.50 16.43 -0.27
CA PRO A 412 -32.93 15.59 -1.39
C PRO A 412 -31.79 15.26 -2.34
N LEU A 413 -31.77 14.04 -2.86
CA LEU A 413 -30.84 13.58 -3.89
C LEU A 413 -31.04 14.36 -5.20
N PRO A 414 -29.96 14.60 -5.98
CA PRO A 414 -30.07 15.26 -7.26
C PRO A 414 -30.98 14.45 -8.21
N GLU A 415 -31.82 15.13 -8.99
CA GLU A 415 -32.74 14.49 -9.96
C GLU A 415 -31.97 13.67 -11.00
N GLU A 416 -30.75 14.11 -11.36
CA GLU A 416 -29.85 13.41 -12.28
C GLU A 416 -29.38 12.03 -11.79
N LEU A 417 -29.49 11.75 -10.48
CA LEU A 417 -29.26 10.42 -9.92
C LEU A 417 -30.49 9.56 -10.18
N VAL A 418 -30.74 9.33 -11.47
CA VAL A 418 -31.72 8.39 -12.00
C VAL A 418 -31.09 7.00 -12.00
N THR A 419 -31.88 5.98 -11.68
CA THR A 419 -31.43 4.59 -11.54
C THR A 419 -31.03 3.98 -12.89
N ASP A 420 -29.84 4.35 -13.36
CA ASP A 420 -29.10 3.74 -14.46
C ASP A 420 -27.60 3.75 -14.10
N ILE A 421 -27.21 2.97 -13.07
CA ILE A 421 -25.93 2.26 -12.77
C ILE A 421 -24.56 3.00 -12.94
N ASP A 422 -24.50 4.24 -13.39
CA ASP A 422 -23.26 4.95 -13.77
C ASP A 422 -22.88 6.08 -12.79
N PHE A 423 -23.13 5.89 -11.48
CA PHE A 423 -22.75 6.87 -10.47
C PHE A 423 -21.92 6.25 -9.34
N GLY A 424 -20.95 7.01 -8.86
CA GLY A 424 -20.24 6.78 -7.62
C GLY A 424 -20.58 7.84 -6.57
N ILE A 425 -20.37 7.49 -5.30
CA ILE A 425 -20.39 8.44 -4.18
C ILE A 425 -19.00 8.48 -3.52
N GLU A 426 -18.53 9.70 -3.22
CA GLU A 426 -17.27 9.99 -2.54
C GLU A 426 -17.52 10.56 -1.16
N ASN A 427 -16.76 10.10 -0.17
CA ASN A 427 -16.76 10.68 1.17
C ASN A 427 -15.69 11.78 1.25
N LEU A 428 -16.12 13.04 1.26
CA LEU A 428 -15.24 14.21 1.32
C LEU A 428 -14.69 14.47 2.72
N SER A 429 -15.34 13.96 3.77
CA SER A 429 -14.85 14.07 5.16
C SER A 429 -13.63 13.20 5.42
N TRP A 430 -13.48 12.12 4.64
CA TRP A 430 -12.39 11.17 4.75
C TRP A 430 -11.35 11.35 3.65
N THR A 431 -10.87 12.59 3.56
CA THR A 431 -9.77 13.01 2.69
C THR A 431 -8.65 13.65 3.54
N PRO A 432 -7.38 13.31 3.31
CA PRO A 432 -6.27 13.89 4.07
C PRO A 432 -5.52 15.00 3.29
N GLU A 433 -4.92 15.94 4.02
CA GLU A 433 -3.75 16.67 3.51
C GLU A 433 -2.54 15.72 3.47
N VAL A 434 -1.63 15.91 2.50
CA VAL A 434 -0.47 15.04 2.30
C VAL A 434 0.83 15.84 2.22
N ILE A 435 1.83 15.43 2.98
CA ILE A 435 3.21 15.93 2.89
C ILE A 435 4.14 14.75 2.66
N PHE A 436 4.75 14.69 1.49
CA PHE A 436 5.74 13.68 1.10
C PHE A 436 7.04 14.39 0.74
N ARG A 437 8.05 14.37 1.62
CA ARG A 437 9.29 15.12 1.40
C ARG A 437 10.54 14.48 1.96
N HIS A 438 11.68 14.79 1.36
CA HIS A 438 12.99 14.29 1.78
C HIS A 438 13.11 12.75 1.73
N ASN A 439 12.30 12.09 0.91
CA ASN A 439 12.31 10.64 0.73
C ASN A 439 13.15 10.23 -0.48
N ILE A 440 13.57 8.97 -0.49
CA ILE A 440 14.18 8.30 -1.65
C ILE A 440 13.24 7.19 -2.08
N VAL A 441 12.86 7.18 -3.35
CA VAL A 441 12.06 6.12 -3.99
C VAL A 441 12.87 5.54 -5.14
N ARG A 442 13.16 4.23 -5.12
CA ARG A 442 14.00 3.62 -6.16
C ARG A 442 13.74 2.15 -6.45
N ASN A 443 14.11 1.71 -7.65
CA ASN A 443 14.17 0.29 -8.03
C ASN A 443 12.88 -0.52 -7.79
N ASN A 444 11.73 0.14 -7.72
CA ASN A 444 10.47 -0.51 -7.44
C ASN A 444 9.68 -0.76 -8.72
N ARG A 445 8.92 -1.86 -8.73
CA ARG A 445 7.69 -1.97 -9.53
C ARG A 445 6.63 -1.21 -8.72
N ALA A 446 5.66 -0.46 -9.26
CA ALA A 446 5.53 0.02 -10.62
C ALA A 446 5.73 1.55 -10.65
N ARG A 447 4.83 2.35 -10.07
CA ARG A 447 4.98 3.82 -10.04
C ARG A 447 5.72 4.26 -8.77
N GLY A 448 6.17 5.51 -8.73
CA GLY A 448 6.82 6.05 -7.53
C GLY A 448 5.81 6.44 -6.46
N ALA A 449 5.02 7.49 -6.70
CA ALA A 449 4.02 8.00 -5.76
C ALA A 449 2.68 8.26 -6.44
N LEU A 450 1.59 7.82 -5.81
CA LEU A 450 0.21 8.00 -6.28
C LEU A 450 -0.55 8.90 -5.30
N PHE A 451 -1.05 10.04 -5.79
CA PHE A 451 -1.79 10.99 -4.96
C PHE A 451 -3.20 11.25 -5.50
N SER A 452 -4.19 10.89 -4.70
CA SER A 452 -5.62 11.14 -4.94
C SER A 452 -6.24 11.81 -3.71
N SER A 453 -6.10 13.13 -3.61
CA SER A 453 -6.72 13.94 -2.55
C SER A 453 -7.12 15.33 -3.08
N PRO A 454 -8.37 15.78 -2.87
CA PRO A 454 -8.75 17.16 -3.15
C PRO A 454 -8.14 18.18 -2.18
N LEU A 455 -7.64 17.76 -1.02
CA LEU A 455 -6.95 18.64 -0.09
C LEU A 455 -5.49 18.89 -0.50
N LYS A 456 -4.79 19.69 0.29
CA LYS A 456 -3.43 20.11 -0.02
C LYS A 456 -2.48 18.92 -0.01
N THR A 457 -1.79 18.72 -1.13
CA THR A 457 -0.70 17.75 -1.28
C THR A 457 0.61 18.46 -1.62
N ILE A 458 1.68 18.14 -0.90
CA ILE A 458 3.04 18.63 -1.17
C ILE A 458 3.97 17.44 -1.38
N CYS A 459 4.48 17.29 -2.61
CA CYS A 459 5.58 16.38 -2.94
C CYS A 459 6.83 17.22 -3.20
N GLU A 460 7.75 17.30 -2.23
CA GLU A 460 8.94 18.15 -2.38
C GLU A 460 10.25 17.54 -1.92
N LYS A 461 11.35 17.88 -2.61
CA LYS A 461 12.72 17.49 -2.21
C LYS A 461 12.91 15.98 -2.06
N ASN A 462 12.19 15.19 -2.84
CA ASN A 462 12.39 13.75 -2.95
C ASN A 462 13.37 13.42 -4.08
N ILE A 463 13.95 12.23 -4.00
CA ILE A 463 14.71 11.61 -5.09
C ILE A 463 13.90 10.42 -5.58
N PHE A 464 13.54 10.43 -6.85
CA PHE A 464 12.98 9.30 -7.57
C PHE A 464 14.09 8.76 -8.48
N ASP A 465 14.68 7.63 -8.09
CA ASP A 465 15.91 7.09 -8.69
C ASP A 465 15.63 5.73 -9.33
N HIS A 466 15.59 5.67 -10.65
CA HIS A 466 15.25 4.46 -11.41
C HIS A 466 13.90 3.83 -10.96
N THR A 467 12.89 4.67 -10.71
CA THR A 467 11.50 4.18 -10.61
C THR A 467 11.11 3.59 -11.95
N SER A 468 10.68 2.33 -11.97
CA SER A 468 10.52 1.62 -13.23
C SER A 468 9.37 2.16 -14.09
N GLY A 469 8.27 2.59 -13.49
CA GLY A 469 7.18 3.33 -14.13
C GLY A 469 7.27 4.85 -13.94
N THR A 470 6.12 5.53 -14.07
CA THR A 470 6.01 6.98 -13.77
C THR A 470 6.43 7.25 -12.33
N ALA A 471 7.23 8.29 -12.10
CA ALA A 471 7.69 8.63 -10.77
C ALA A 471 6.56 9.20 -9.90
N ILE A 472 5.65 9.95 -10.52
CA ILE A 472 4.44 10.46 -9.85
C ILE A 472 3.23 10.20 -10.74
N LEU A 473 2.17 9.64 -10.14
CA LEU A 473 0.89 9.41 -10.78
C LEU A 473 -0.21 10.16 -10.02
N LEU A 474 -1.05 10.88 -10.75
CA LEU A 474 -2.37 11.29 -10.26
C LEU A 474 -3.39 10.46 -11.03
N CYS A 475 -4.16 9.65 -10.32
CA CYS A 475 -5.14 8.75 -10.90
C CYS A 475 -6.54 9.06 -10.31
N GLY A 476 -7.45 8.13 -10.53
CA GLY A 476 -8.80 8.16 -10.01
C GLY A 476 -9.73 7.53 -11.04
N ASP A 477 -10.58 6.62 -10.57
CA ASP A 477 -11.55 5.95 -11.40
C ASP A 477 -12.74 5.50 -10.56
N CYS A 478 -13.90 5.38 -11.20
CA CYS A 478 -15.10 4.79 -10.61
C CYS A 478 -15.59 3.62 -11.47
N ASN A 479 -14.64 2.86 -12.05
CA ASN A 479 -14.92 1.88 -13.11
C ASN A 479 -14.09 0.58 -13.03
N GLY A 480 -12.97 0.58 -12.30
CA GLY A 480 -12.04 -0.53 -12.12
C GLY A 480 -11.58 -0.64 -10.67
N TRP A 481 -10.70 0.26 -10.20
CA TRP A 481 -10.21 0.25 -8.82
C TRP A 481 -11.16 0.95 -7.84
N TYR A 482 -12.01 1.85 -8.33
CA TYR A 482 -12.93 2.64 -7.50
C TYR A 482 -12.21 3.51 -6.46
N GLU A 483 -11.00 3.97 -6.77
CA GLU A 483 -10.22 4.88 -5.93
C GLU A 483 -10.61 6.34 -6.21
N SER A 484 -11.06 7.04 -5.17
CA SER A 484 -11.51 8.43 -5.23
C SER A 484 -10.45 9.42 -4.77
N GLY A 485 -10.70 10.71 -5.04
CA GLY A 485 -9.85 11.80 -4.58
C GLY A 485 -9.32 12.67 -5.72
N ALA A 486 -10.22 13.38 -6.40
CA ALA A 486 -9.83 14.30 -7.47
C ALA A 486 -8.91 15.42 -6.96
N VAL A 487 -7.67 15.47 -7.43
CA VAL A 487 -6.68 16.48 -7.03
C VAL A 487 -7.11 17.92 -7.35
N ARG A 488 -7.16 18.78 -6.32
CA ARG A 488 -7.50 20.23 -6.43
C ARG A 488 -6.40 21.19 -5.96
N ASN A 489 -5.41 20.68 -5.22
CA ASN A 489 -4.34 21.51 -4.63
C ASN A 489 -3.05 20.70 -4.43
N LEU A 490 -2.20 20.67 -5.45
CA LEU A 490 -0.96 19.88 -5.47
C LEU A 490 0.26 20.74 -5.83
N MET A 491 1.34 20.57 -5.07
CA MET A 491 2.65 21.13 -5.35
C MET A 491 3.68 20.01 -5.49
N ILE A 492 4.25 19.84 -6.69
CA ILE A 492 5.40 18.98 -6.98
C ILE A 492 6.60 19.89 -7.22
N ARG A 493 7.54 19.96 -6.26
CA ARG A 493 8.68 20.88 -6.42
C ARG A 493 10.00 20.40 -5.86
N LYS A 494 11.09 20.85 -6.48
CA LYS A 494 12.46 20.57 -6.00
C LYS A 494 12.77 19.07 -5.87
N ASN A 495 12.04 18.22 -6.59
CA ASN A 495 12.35 16.80 -6.67
C ASN A 495 13.42 16.55 -7.72
N THR A 496 14.17 15.47 -7.57
CA THR A 496 15.11 14.97 -8.59
C THR A 496 14.57 13.65 -9.13
N PHE A 497 14.40 13.57 -10.44
CA PHE A 497 14.00 12.36 -11.16
C PHE A 497 15.21 11.87 -11.93
N ILE A 498 15.71 10.68 -11.61
CA ILE A 498 16.89 10.07 -12.23
C ILE A 498 16.43 8.82 -12.96
N ASN A 499 16.50 8.84 -14.30
CA ASN A 499 16.14 7.72 -15.17
C ASN A 499 14.84 7.01 -14.74
N ALA A 500 13.81 7.79 -14.41
CA ALA A 500 12.47 7.24 -14.19
C ALA A 500 11.88 6.76 -15.52
N LEU A 501 10.83 5.91 -15.44
CA LEU A 501 10.10 5.38 -16.59
C LEU A 501 10.98 4.48 -17.49
N THR A 502 11.67 3.51 -16.88
CA THR A 502 12.48 2.49 -17.60
C THR A 502 11.66 1.33 -18.15
N ASN A 503 10.38 1.23 -17.77
CA ASN A 503 9.47 0.14 -18.08
C ASN A 503 8.03 0.67 -18.26
N MET A 504 7.21 -0.06 -19.04
CA MET A 504 5.79 0.28 -19.22
C MET A 504 4.91 -0.47 -18.22
N PHE A 505 4.17 0.26 -17.40
CA PHE A 505 3.09 -0.26 -16.55
C PHE A 505 1.79 0.51 -16.81
N GLN A 506 0.70 0.11 -16.14
CA GLN A 506 -0.55 0.87 -16.19
C GLN A 506 -0.33 2.33 -15.80
N PHE A 507 -0.92 3.25 -16.59
CA PHE A 507 -0.97 4.69 -16.35
C PHE A 507 0.40 5.43 -16.39
N THR A 508 1.40 4.86 -17.07
CA THR A 508 2.78 5.38 -17.11
C THR A 508 3.12 6.13 -18.42
N ASN A 509 2.42 7.24 -18.72
CA ASN A 509 2.56 7.94 -20.01
C ASN A 509 3.67 9.01 -20.08
N ALA A 510 4.27 9.35 -18.93
CA ALA A 510 5.43 10.23 -18.78
C ALA A 510 6.05 10.08 -17.38
N VAL A 511 7.19 10.73 -17.09
CA VAL A 511 7.81 10.73 -15.74
C VAL A 511 6.86 11.24 -14.65
N ILE A 512 6.02 12.23 -14.99
CA ILE A 512 4.85 12.61 -14.19
C ILE A 512 3.62 12.39 -15.05
N SER A 513 2.72 11.51 -14.61
CA SER A 513 1.49 11.16 -15.33
C SER A 513 0.27 11.62 -14.54
N ILE A 514 -0.60 12.41 -15.15
CA ILE A 514 -1.94 12.73 -14.65
C ILE A 514 -2.92 11.99 -15.54
N TYR A 515 -3.42 10.85 -15.06
CA TYR A 515 -4.16 9.87 -15.84
C TYR A 515 -5.37 9.36 -15.02
N PRO A 516 -6.48 10.11 -14.97
CA PRO A 516 -7.74 9.53 -14.53
C PRO A 516 -8.32 8.61 -15.61
N GLU A 517 -8.91 7.49 -15.19
CA GLU A 517 -9.58 6.56 -16.11
C GLU A 517 -11.00 7.06 -16.41
N ILE A 518 -11.18 7.58 -17.63
CA ILE A 518 -12.42 8.19 -18.08
C ILE A 518 -12.90 7.41 -19.32
N PRO A 519 -13.90 6.52 -19.17
CA PRO A 519 -14.44 5.72 -20.27
C PRO A 519 -14.97 6.53 -21.46
N ASP A 520 -15.67 7.64 -21.21
CA ASP A 520 -16.25 8.50 -22.24
C ASP A 520 -15.65 9.93 -22.16
N LEU A 521 -14.36 10.03 -22.48
CA LEU A 521 -13.65 11.32 -22.46
C LEU A 521 -14.18 12.31 -23.50
N GLU A 522 -14.63 11.81 -24.66
CA GLU A 522 -15.14 12.65 -25.75
C GLU A 522 -16.35 13.48 -25.30
N ARG A 523 -17.25 12.87 -24.54
CA ARG A 523 -18.44 13.55 -24.01
C ARG A 523 -18.23 14.27 -22.69
N GLN A 524 -17.07 14.13 -22.04
CA GLN A 524 -16.76 14.85 -20.82
C GLN A 524 -16.82 16.37 -21.07
N THR A 525 -17.51 17.11 -20.20
CA THR A 525 -17.64 18.58 -20.30
C THR A 525 -16.85 19.34 -19.22
N LYS A 526 -16.63 18.72 -18.06
CA LYS A 526 -15.84 19.23 -16.93
C LYS A 526 -14.60 18.38 -16.67
N PHE A 527 -13.58 18.95 -16.06
CA PHE A 527 -12.30 18.28 -15.83
C PHE A 527 -12.30 17.54 -14.49
N PHE A 528 -11.75 16.32 -14.48
CA PHE A 528 -11.68 15.50 -13.27
C PHE A 528 -10.70 16.13 -12.27
N HIS A 529 -9.48 16.47 -12.68
CA HIS A 529 -8.51 17.16 -11.81
C HIS A 529 -8.49 18.67 -12.01
N GLY A 530 -8.05 19.40 -11.00
CA GLY A 530 -7.89 20.85 -11.06
C GLY A 530 -9.15 21.62 -10.70
N GLY A 531 -9.58 22.57 -11.54
CA GLY A 531 -10.76 23.43 -11.31
C GLY A 531 -10.41 24.86 -10.90
N LYS A 532 -9.11 25.20 -10.87
CA LYS A 532 -8.60 26.57 -10.72
C LYS A 532 -7.18 26.65 -11.29
N LYS A 533 -6.80 27.83 -11.81
CA LYS A 533 -5.55 28.09 -12.56
C LYS A 533 -4.25 27.55 -11.93
N ASP A 534 -4.18 27.46 -10.61
CA ASP A 534 -3.01 27.06 -9.83
C ASP A 534 -3.24 25.79 -9.00
N ALA A 535 -4.22 24.95 -9.41
CA ALA A 535 -4.56 23.74 -8.70
C ALA A 535 -3.41 22.72 -8.67
N ILE A 536 -2.66 22.59 -9.77
CA ILE A 536 -1.52 21.68 -9.87
C ILE A 536 -0.28 22.46 -10.29
N ILE A 537 0.74 22.50 -9.43
CA ILE A 537 1.99 23.24 -9.68
C ILE A 537 3.15 22.26 -9.67
N ILE A 538 3.88 22.19 -10.79
CA ILE A 538 5.06 21.38 -11.01
C ILE A 538 6.24 22.31 -11.30
N GLU A 539 7.06 22.62 -10.28
CA GLU A 539 8.12 23.62 -10.44
C GLU A 539 9.47 23.27 -9.82
N ARG A 540 10.55 23.77 -10.45
CA ARG A 540 11.92 23.65 -9.93
C ARG A 540 12.38 22.22 -9.67
N ASN A 541 11.84 21.26 -10.41
CA ASN A 541 12.31 19.88 -10.39
C ASN A 541 13.50 19.72 -11.33
N HIS A 542 14.31 18.70 -11.11
CA HIS A 542 15.42 18.32 -11.98
C HIS A 542 15.15 16.93 -12.56
N PHE A 543 14.94 16.88 -13.87
CA PHE A 543 14.82 15.65 -14.64
C PHE A 543 16.18 15.30 -15.24
N ILE A 544 16.74 14.16 -14.83
CA ILE A 544 17.93 13.54 -15.42
C ILE A 544 17.40 12.29 -16.12
N THR A 545 17.28 12.33 -17.45
CA THR A 545 16.48 11.33 -18.19
C THR A 545 17.01 11.06 -19.59
N PHE A 546 16.82 9.82 -20.04
CA PHE A 546 17.18 9.35 -21.38
C PHE A 546 16.06 9.56 -22.40
N ASP A 547 14.78 9.47 -22.00
CA ASP A 547 13.61 9.54 -22.89
C ASP A 547 12.80 10.84 -22.75
N LYS A 548 12.09 11.24 -23.80
CA LYS A 548 11.43 12.54 -23.94
C LYS A 548 10.35 12.86 -22.89
N PRO A 549 9.39 11.96 -22.56
CA PRO A 549 8.19 12.32 -21.81
C PRO A 549 8.43 12.76 -20.38
N LEU A 550 8.18 14.04 -20.08
CA LEU A 550 8.29 14.59 -18.73
C LEU A 550 6.93 14.70 -18.05
N LEU A 551 5.91 15.14 -18.79
CA LEU A 551 4.55 15.32 -18.29
C LEU A 551 3.51 14.79 -19.29
N TYR A 552 2.60 13.96 -18.81
CA TYR A 552 1.33 13.66 -19.46
C TYR A 552 0.20 14.17 -18.58
N ALA A 553 -0.79 14.87 -19.16
CA ALA A 553 -1.96 15.28 -18.40
C ALA A 553 -3.27 15.12 -19.15
N LYS A 554 -4.19 14.37 -18.54
CA LYS A 554 -5.54 14.11 -19.01
C LYS A 554 -6.59 14.69 -18.07
N SER A 555 -7.59 15.38 -18.63
CA SER A 555 -8.73 15.94 -17.89
C SER A 555 -8.32 16.86 -16.72
N VAL A 556 -7.59 17.92 -17.04
CA VAL A 556 -7.04 18.88 -16.06
C VAL A 556 -7.43 20.31 -16.36
N ASP A 557 -7.94 21.04 -15.35
CA ASP A 557 -8.11 22.49 -15.39
C ASP A 557 -7.18 23.20 -14.39
N GLY A 558 -6.16 23.90 -14.90
CA GLY A 558 -5.27 24.72 -14.10
C GLY A 558 -4.02 24.00 -13.61
N LEU A 559 -3.08 23.84 -14.53
CA LEU A 559 -1.77 23.25 -14.30
C LEU A 559 -0.66 24.25 -14.66
N ILE A 560 0.35 24.35 -13.80
CA ILE A 560 1.54 25.15 -14.01
C ILE A 560 2.75 24.22 -14.02
N PHE A 561 3.42 24.09 -15.16
CA PHE A 561 4.72 23.44 -15.28
C PHE A 561 5.75 24.54 -15.53
N ARG A 562 6.71 24.79 -14.63
CA ARG A 562 7.68 25.89 -14.85
C ARG A 562 9.00 25.73 -14.12
N LYS A 563 10.04 26.38 -14.65
CA LYS A 563 11.38 26.44 -14.00
C LYS A 563 11.96 25.06 -13.69
N ASN A 564 11.55 24.03 -14.41
CA ASN A 564 12.11 22.69 -14.30
C ASN A 564 13.40 22.61 -15.12
N LYS A 565 14.41 21.92 -14.60
CA LYS A 565 15.68 21.66 -15.29
C LYS A 565 15.63 20.28 -15.90
N VAL A 566 16.09 20.15 -17.14
CA VAL A 566 16.24 18.85 -17.83
C VAL A 566 17.71 18.63 -18.15
N THR A 567 18.21 17.43 -17.89
CA THR A 567 19.54 16.97 -18.26
C THR A 567 19.37 15.64 -18.98
N ARG A 568 19.63 15.64 -20.28
CA ARG A 568 19.49 14.45 -21.13
C ARG A 568 20.75 13.58 -20.99
N ASN A 569 20.58 12.27 -20.96
CA ASN A 569 21.66 11.28 -21.02
C ASN A 569 21.32 10.21 -22.07
N ASN A 570 22.19 9.21 -22.22
CA ASN A 570 21.98 8.05 -23.10
C ASN A 570 22.16 6.75 -22.32
N ASP A 571 21.77 6.76 -21.02
CA ASP A 571 21.96 5.61 -20.13
C ASP A 571 21.08 4.42 -20.59
N TYR A 572 19.93 4.72 -21.23
CA TYR A 572 19.06 3.77 -21.91
C TYR A 572 18.67 4.29 -23.31
N ILE A 573 18.28 3.37 -24.21
CA ILE A 573 17.80 3.72 -25.56
C ILE A 573 16.33 4.12 -25.47
N PRO A 574 15.90 5.34 -25.87
CA PRO A 574 14.50 5.75 -25.85
C PRO A 574 13.55 4.72 -26.47
N PHE A 575 12.41 4.48 -25.82
CA PHE A 575 11.46 3.43 -26.20
C PHE A 575 9.99 3.86 -26.09
N HIS A 576 9.72 4.94 -25.34
CA HIS A 576 8.37 5.31 -24.98
C HIS A 576 7.59 5.79 -26.22
N TRP A 577 6.31 5.40 -26.34
CA TRP A 577 5.49 5.77 -27.49
C TRP A 577 5.19 7.28 -27.56
N ASN A 578 5.00 7.91 -26.40
CA ASN A 578 4.85 9.37 -26.30
C ASN A 578 6.18 10.02 -26.68
N GLN A 579 6.18 10.84 -27.72
CA GLN A 579 7.37 11.51 -28.26
C GLN A 579 7.41 13.01 -27.92
N GLU A 580 6.49 13.47 -27.07
CA GLU A 580 6.40 14.85 -26.61
C GLU A 580 6.96 14.99 -25.18
N GLU A 581 7.64 16.10 -24.88
CA GLU A 581 8.05 16.39 -23.50
C GLU A 581 6.85 16.65 -22.59
N ILE A 582 5.83 17.32 -23.13
CA ILE A 582 4.57 17.63 -22.45
C ILE A 582 3.39 17.28 -23.38
N LEU A 583 2.70 16.19 -23.10
CA LEU A 583 1.49 15.76 -23.80
C LEU A 583 0.25 16.10 -22.97
N LEU A 584 -0.72 16.78 -23.57
CA LEU A 584 -1.97 17.19 -22.92
C LEU A 584 -3.18 16.65 -23.67
N GLU A 585 -4.16 16.16 -22.94
CA GLU A 585 -5.39 15.60 -23.46
C GLU A 585 -6.56 16.15 -22.66
N LYS A 586 -7.49 16.87 -23.31
CA LYS A 586 -8.63 17.51 -22.64
C LYS A 586 -8.17 18.34 -21.43
N THR A 587 -7.50 19.47 -21.67
CA THR A 587 -6.98 20.35 -20.60
C THR A 587 -7.34 21.82 -20.80
N GLN A 588 -7.45 22.57 -19.70
CA GLN A 588 -7.71 24.01 -19.70
C GLN A 588 -6.79 24.76 -18.71
N ASN A 589 -6.56 26.05 -18.95
CA ASN A 589 -5.80 26.95 -18.06
C ASN A 589 -4.36 26.47 -17.76
N ILE A 590 -3.65 26.03 -18.79
CA ILE A 590 -2.29 25.47 -18.66
C ILE A 590 -1.21 26.54 -18.89
N LEU A 591 -0.26 26.64 -17.96
CA LEU A 591 0.96 27.45 -18.08
C LEU A 591 2.18 26.53 -18.12
N ARG A 592 3.01 26.67 -19.15
CA ARG A 592 4.24 25.88 -19.36
C ARG A 592 5.49 26.76 -19.23
#